data_AF-A0A4Y8K4Y2-F1
#
_entry.id   AF-A0A4Y8K4Y2-F1
#
_cell.length_a   1.000
_cell.length_b   1.000
_cell.length_c   1.000
_cell.angle_alpha   90.00
_cell.angle_beta   90.00
_cell.angle_gamma   90.00
#
_symmetry.space_group_name_H-M   'P 1'
#
loop_
_entity.id
_entity.type
_entity.pdbx_description
1 polymer ?
#
loop_
_entity_poly.entity_id
_entity_poly.type
_entity_poly.pdbx_seq_one_letter_code
_entity_poly.pdbx_strand_id
1 'polypeptide(L)'
;MGPDVAATMLIVAGENVDCLSSEAAFAHLIGTAPIQASSGKTNRHRLNRGGHRQGNSAAYRIVMVRMQTHEKTRDYVVKALARGKTKREARRPLKRYVAREIFRILITIRERHQLAAISA
;
A
#
# COMPACT_ATOMS: atom_id res chain seq x y z
N MET A 1 8.93 9.75 0.11
CA MET A 1 7.59 10.07 -0.45
C MET A 1 7.41 11.58 -0.36
N GLY A 2 6.80 12.22 -1.36
CA GLY A 2 6.56 13.67 -1.31
C GLY A 2 5.42 14.05 -0.34
N PRO A 3 5.30 15.34 0.04
CA PRO A 3 4.34 15.81 1.03
C PRO A 3 2.89 15.54 0.62
N ASP A 4 2.49 15.80 -0.63
CA ASP A 4 1.10 15.60 -1.09
C ASP A 4 0.63 14.15 -0.96
N VAL A 5 1.51 13.21 -1.29
CA VAL A 5 1.27 11.78 -1.21
C VAL A 5 1.17 11.33 0.25
N ALA A 6 2.03 11.87 1.11
CA ALA A 6 1.98 11.60 2.54
C ALA A 6 0.70 12.15 3.18
N ALA A 7 0.34 13.40 2.89
CA ALA A 7 -0.89 14.03 3.33
C ALA A 7 -2.13 13.24 2.87
N THR A 8 -2.16 12.83 1.60
CA THR A 8 -3.25 11.98 1.08
C THR A 8 -3.37 10.68 1.88
N MET A 9 -2.25 10.03 2.22
CA MET A 9 -2.28 8.77 2.98
C MET A 9 -2.77 8.97 4.41
N LEU A 10 -2.41 10.09 5.05
CA LEU A 10 -2.90 10.45 6.39
C LEU A 10 -4.40 10.77 6.37
N ILE A 11 -4.85 11.58 5.41
CA ILE A 11 -6.27 11.90 5.23
C ILE A 11 -7.09 10.63 5.01
N VAL A 12 -6.59 9.70 4.17
CA VAL A 12 -7.29 8.44 3.91
C VAL A 12 -7.26 7.50 5.12
N ALA A 13 -6.17 7.46 5.89
CA ALA A 13 -6.12 6.69 7.12
C ALA A 13 -7.09 7.23 8.18
N GLY A 14 -7.34 8.54 8.16
CA GLY A 14 -8.20 9.24 9.11
C GLY A 14 -7.49 9.57 10.41
N GLU A 15 -8.14 10.40 11.24
CA GLU A 15 -7.64 10.76 12.57
C GLU A 15 -7.71 9.58 13.54
N ASN A 16 -8.77 8.77 13.45
CA ASN A 16 -8.94 7.60 14.29
C ASN A 16 -8.34 6.34 13.64
N VAL A 17 -7.02 6.20 13.77
CA VAL A 17 -6.27 5.02 13.32
C VAL A 17 -6.71 3.75 14.07
N ASP A 18 -7.41 3.83 15.21
CA ASP A 18 -7.90 2.65 15.93
C ASP A 18 -9.02 1.90 15.20
N CYS A 19 -9.69 2.56 14.25
CA CYS A 19 -10.60 1.88 13.33
C CYS A 19 -9.86 0.98 12.31
N LEU A 20 -8.55 1.14 12.12
CA LEU A 20 -7.73 0.31 11.25
C LEU A 20 -7.23 -0.94 11.98
N SER A 21 -8.09 -1.95 12.05
CA SER A 21 -7.84 -3.20 12.78
C SER A 21 -6.66 -4.04 12.27
N SER A 22 -6.20 -3.84 11.03
CA SER A 22 -5.08 -4.62 10.45
C SER A 22 -4.47 -4.01 9.18
N GLU A 23 -3.29 -4.52 8.80
CA GLU A 23 -2.66 -4.27 7.50
C GLU A 23 -3.58 -4.64 6.33
N ALA A 24 -4.36 -5.72 6.47
CA ALA A 24 -5.33 -6.15 5.48
C ALA A 24 -6.43 -5.10 5.31
N ALA A 25 -7.04 -4.64 6.42
CA ALA A 25 -8.06 -3.60 6.43
C ALA A 25 -7.54 -2.32 5.76
N PHE A 26 -6.32 -1.89 6.07
CA PHE A 26 -5.74 -0.68 5.45
C PHE A 26 -5.60 -0.82 3.93
N ALA A 27 -5.14 -1.95 3.39
CA ALA A 27 -5.10 -2.08 1.93
C ALA A 27 -6.46 -2.24 1.27
N HIS A 28 -7.45 -2.79 1.97
CA HIS A 28 -8.82 -2.77 1.48
C HIS A 28 -9.30 -1.33 1.37
N LEU A 29 -9.07 -0.53 2.41
CA LEU A 29 -9.37 0.89 2.45
C LEU A 29 -8.69 1.66 1.32
N ILE A 30 -7.38 1.52 1.10
CA ILE A 30 -6.68 2.25 0.03
C ILE A 30 -6.76 1.56 -1.35
N GLY A 31 -7.55 0.49 -1.52
CA GLY A 31 -7.76 -0.20 -2.80
C GLY A 31 -6.56 -0.98 -3.34
N THR A 32 -5.60 -1.35 -2.48
CA THR A 32 -4.41 -2.15 -2.84
C THR A 32 -4.52 -3.62 -2.45
N ALA A 33 -5.61 -4.02 -1.79
CA ALA A 33 -5.87 -5.41 -1.45
C ALA A 33 -5.95 -6.31 -2.70
N PRO A 34 -5.32 -7.49 -2.68
CA PRO A 34 -5.39 -8.43 -3.78
C PRO A 34 -6.80 -9.02 -3.88
N ILE A 35 -7.44 -8.91 -5.05
CA ILE A 35 -8.74 -9.55 -5.33
C ILE A 35 -8.53 -10.59 -6.41
N GLN A 36 -8.94 -11.83 -6.17
CA GLN A 36 -8.85 -12.90 -7.17
C GLN A 36 -9.69 -12.54 -8.41
N ALA A 37 -9.13 -12.76 -9.60
CA ALA A 37 -9.83 -12.54 -10.86
C ALA A 37 -10.70 -13.74 -11.27
N SER A 38 -10.38 -14.94 -10.79
CA SER A 38 -11.10 -16.17 -11.08
C SER A 38 -11.15 -17.08 -9.85
N SER A 39 -12.14 -17.97 -9.77
CA SER A 39 -12.22 -19.06 -8.80
C SER A 39 -11.42 -20.31 -9.22
N GLY A 40 -10.93 -20.37 -10.47
CA GLY A 40 -10.18 -21.50 -11.02
C GLY A 40 -8.66 -21.46 -10.76
N LYS A 41 -7.89 -22.30 -11.45
CA LYS A 41 -6.42 -22.48 -11.28
C LYS A 41 -5.56 -21.25 -11.68
N THR A 42 -6.15 -20.18 -12.17
CA THR A 42 -5.41 -18.99 -12.63
C THR A 42 -5.09 -18.05 -11.47
N ASN A 43 -3.81 -17.80 -11.21
CA ASN A 43 -3.35 -16.91 -10.14
C ASN A 43 -3.22 -15.44 -10.61
N ARG A 44 -4.30 -14.88 -11.16
CA ARG A 44 -4.37 -13.47 -11.59
C ARG A 44 -5.23 -12.66 -10.62
N HIS A 45 -4.76 -11.45 -10.32
CA HIS A 45 -5.44 -10.54 -9.40
C HIS A 45 -6.01 -9.32 -10.14
N ARG A 46 -7.28 -9.03 -9.89
CA ARG A 46 -7.96 -7.82 -10.40
C ARG A 46 -7.74 -6.63 -9.46
N LEU A 47 -8.04 -5.43 -9.97
CA LEU A 47 -8.00 -4.19 -9.18
C LEU A 47 -9.17 -4.18 -8.18
N ASN A 48 -8.91 -3.82 -6.92
CA ASN A 48 -9.97 -3.50 -5.97
C ASN A 48 -10.57 -2.12 -6.30
N ARG A 49 -11.83 -2.10 -6.75
CA ARG A 49 -12.56 -0.86 -7.08
C ARG A 49 -13.32 -0.26 -5.89
N GLY A 50 -13.50 -1.00 -4.80
CA GLY A 50 -14.24 -0.56 -3.62
C GLY A 50 -13.43 0.26 -2.62
N GLY A 51 -12.10 0.36 -2.80
CA GLY A 51 -11.24 1.19 -1.96
C GLY A 51 -11.14 2.65 -2.43
N HIS A 52 -10.54 3.49 -1.60
CA HIS A 52 -10.32 4.91 -1.82
C HIS A 52 -9.40 5.16 -3.03
N ARG A 53 -9.94 5.82 -4.06
CA ARG A 53 -9.24 6.04 -5.33
C ARG A 53 -7.99 6.90 -5.19
N GLN A 54 -8.03 7.95 -4.36
CA GLN A 54 -6.88 8.82 -4.14
C GLN A 54 -5.75 8.10 -3.40
N GLY A 55 -6.03 7.36 -2.32
CA GLY A 55 -5.05 6.50 -1.65
C GLY A 55 -4.42 5.47 -2.60
N ASN A 56 -5.23 4.87 -3.48
CA ASN A 56 -4.72 3.98 -4.52
C ASN A 56 -3.80 4.71 -5.52
N SER A 57 -4.13 5.96 -5.89
CA SER A 57 -3.31 6.81 -6.76
C SER A 57 -1.99 7.21 -6.09
N ALA A 58 -2.04 7.59 -4.82
CA ALA A 58 -0.89 7.91 -3.98
C ALA A 58 0.07 6.70 -3.89
N ALA A 59 -0.46 5.49 -3.62
CA ALA A 59 0.33 4.27 -3.63
C ALA A 59 0.95 3.99 -5.01
N TYR A 60 0.23 4.28 -6.10
CA TYR A 60 0.76 4.13 -7.46
C TYR A 60 1.95 5.08 -7.70
N ARG A 61 1.83 6.34 -7.29
CA ARG A 61 2.89 7.35 -7.45
C ARG A 61 4.15 6.96 -6.67
N ILE A 62 4.01 6.44 -5.44
CA ILE A 62 5.13 5.89 -4.66
C ILE A 62 5.82 4.76 -5.42
N VAL A 63 5.04 3.79 -5.92
CA VAL A 63 5.60 2.64 -6.63
C VAL A 63 6.33 3.07 -7.91
N MET A 64 5.78 4.00 -8.69
CA MET A 64 6.42 4.50 -9.90
C MET A 64 7.79 5.13 -9.62
N VAL A 65 7.89 5.95 -8.58
CA VAL A 65 9.18 6.54 -8.16
C VAL A 65 10.13 5.45 -7.67
N ARG A 66 9.67 4.53 -6.82
CA ARG A 66 10.51 3.42 -6.32
C ARG A 66 11.03 2.51 -7.43
N MET A 67 10.25 2.30 -8.49
CA MET A 67 10.71 1.54 -9.65
C MET A 67 11.86 2.21 -10.41
N GLN A 68 12.09 3.52 -10.21
CA GLN A 68 13.20 4.26 -10.81
C GLN A 68 14.39 4.37 -9.85
N THR A 69 14.12 4.68 -8.57
CA THR A 69 15.18 5.10 -7.62
C THR A 69 15.48 4.10 -6.51
N HIS A 70 14.63 3.11 -6.26
CA HIS A 70 14.79 2.17 -5.14
C HIS A 70 15.24 0.79 -5.64
N GLU A 71 16.49 0.44 -5.33
CA GLU A 71 17.16 -0.78 -5.76
C GLU A 71 16.35 -2.06 -5.51
N LYS A 72 15.91 -2.31 -4.27
CA LYS A 72 15.11 -3.50 -3.93
C LYS A 72 13.82 -3.61 -4.76
N THR A 73 13.20 -2.48 -5.10
CA THR A 73 12.00 -2.47 -5.96
C THR A 73 12.35 -2.76 -7.41
N ARG A 74 13.47 -2.24 -7.92
CA ARG A 74 13.97 -2.56 -9.26
C ARG A 74 14.26 -4.05 -9.39
N ASP A 75 14.97 -4.63 -8.44
CA ASP A 75 15.29 -6.07 -8.42
C ASP A 75 14.05 -6.94 -8.42
N TYR A 76 13.05 -6.56 -7.62
CA TYR A 76 11.77 -7.25 -7.59
C TYR A 76 11.08 -7.21 -8.96
N VAL A 77 11.08 -6.05 -9.63
CA VAL A 77 10.47 -5.90 -10.95
C VAL A 77 11.20 -6.74 -11.98
N VAL A 78 12.53 -6.74 -12.00
CA VAL A 78 13.33 -7.60 -12.90
C VAL A 78 12.98 -9.07 -12.69
N LYS A 79 12.98 -9.55 -11.43
CA LYS A 79 12.59 -10.92 -11.09
C LYS A 79 11.14 -11.24 -11.49
N ALA A 80 10.22 -10.30 -11.34
CA ALA A 80 8.82 -10.49 -11.72
C ALA A 80 8.65 -10.60 -13.24
N LEU A 81 9.35 -9.76 -14.01
CA LEU A 81 9.35 -9.79 -15.47
C LEU A 81 9.98 -11.08 -16.01
N ALA A 82 11.09 -11.53 -15.42
CA ALA A 82 11.73 -12.81 -15.76
C ALA A 82 10.81 -14.02 -15.54
N ARG A 83 9.84 -13.92 -14.60
CA ARG A 83 8.80 -14.93 -14.36
C ARG A 83 7.58 -14.78 -15.27
N GLY A 84 7.66 -13.96 -16.33
CA GLY A 84 6.58 -13.74 -17.30
C GLY A 84 5.46 -12.82 -16.83
N LYS A 85 5.61 -12.11 -15.70
CA LYS A 85 4.60 -11.12 -15.27
C LYS A 85 4.71 -9.85 -16.08
N THR A 86 3.57 -9.26 -16.42
CA THR A 86 3.54 -7.91 -16.99
C THR A 86 3.93 -6.86 -15.94
N LYS A 87 4.42 -5.69 -16.38
CA LYS A 87 4.69 -4.55 -15.48
C LYS A 87 3.45 -4.17 -14.64
N ARG A 88 2.25 -4.28 -15.22
CA ARG A 88 0.98 -4.00 -14.52
C ARG A 88 0.74 -5.00 -13.39
N GLU A 89 1.05 -6.27 -13.61
CA GLU A 89 0.95 -7.32 -12.58
C GLU A 89 2.02 -7.20 -11.50
N ALA A 90 3.23 -6.79 -11.85
CA ALA A 90 4.32 -6.54 -10.89
C ALA A 90 4.02 -5.34 -9.96
N ARG A 91 3.33 -4.31 -10.46
CA ARG A 91 2.96 -3.14 -9.64
C ARG A 91 1.94 -3.44 -8.54
N ARG A 92 1.02 -4.37 -8.74
CA ARG A 92 -0.02 -4.71 -7.74
C ARG A 92 0.57 -5.15 -6.38
N PRO A 93 1.45 -6.16 -6.30
CA PRO A 93 2.07 -6.55 -5.05
C PRO A 93 2.98 -5.44 -4.48
N LEU A 94 3.65 -4.65 -5.32
CA LEU A 94 4.42 -3.49 -4.85
C LEU A 94 3.55 -2.47 -4.13
N LYS A 95 2.34 -2.18 -4.63
CA LYS A 95 1.40 -1.28 -3.94
C LYS A 95 0.93 -1.87 -2.61
N ARG A 96 0.74 -3.19 -2.53
CA ARG A 96 0.44 -3.88 -1.27
C ARG A 96 1.61 -3.82 -0.27
N TYR A 97 2.85 -3.92 -0.73
CA TYR A 97 4.02 -3.73 0.14
C TYR A 97 4.13 -2.30 0.65
N VAL A 98 3.89 -1.29 -0.21
CA VAL A 98 3.81 0.11 0.23
C VAL A 98 2.70 0.30 1.26
N ALA A 99 1.52 -0.32 1.06
CA ALA A 99 0.44 -0.26 2.04
C ALA A 99 0.86 -0.83 3.40
N ARG A 100 1.58 -1.96 3.41
CA ARG A 100 2.12 -2.58 4.62
C ARG A 100 3.11 -1.68 5.35
N GLU A 101 4.05 -1.09 4.63
CA GLU A 101 5.04 -0.19 5.22
C GLU A 101 4.37 1.05 5.83
N ILE A 102 3.42 1.66 5.11
CA ILE A 102 2.68 2.83 5.60
C ILE A 102 1.87 2.47 6.84
N PHE A 103 1.16 1.34 6.83
CA PHE A 103 0.39 0.89 7.99
C PHE A 103 1.28 0.75 9.24
N ARG A 104 2.47 0.15 9.11
CA ARG A 104 3.42 0.05 10.23
C ARG A 104 3.84 1.42 10.76
N ILE A 105 4.11 2.38 9.87
CA ILE A 105 4.45 3.75 10.26
C ILE A 105 3.28 4.40 11.01
N LEU A 106 2.05 4.26 10.53
CA LEU A 106 0.85 4.81 11.18
C LEU A 106 0.69 4.25 12.60
N ILE A 107 0.87 2.94 12.78
CA ILE A 107 0.78 2.29 14.10
C ILE A 107 1.88 2.77 15.04
N THR A 108 3.13 2.88 14.57
CA THR A 108 4.22 3.43 15.38
C THR A 108 3.99 4.88 15.78
N ILE A 109 3.44 5.71 14.88
CA ILE A 109 3.08 7.10 15.20
C ILE A 109 2.00 7.14 16.27
N ARG A 110 0.95 6.33 16.11
CA ARG A 110 -0.13 6.21 17.10
C ARG A 110 0.39 5.82 18.49
N GLU A 111 1.21 4.78 18.58
CA GLU A 111 1.79 4.33 19.85
C GLU A 111 2.57 5.44 20.54
N ARG A 112 3.34 6.24 19.78
CA ARG A 112 4.05 7.40 20.31
C ARG A 112 3.10 8.48 20.84
N HIS A 113 2.01 8.78 20.12
CA HIS A 113 1.02 9.76 20.58
C HIS A 113 0.29 9.31 21.85
N GLN A 114 -0.04 8.01 21.95
CA GLN A 114 -0.66 7.46 23.17
C GLN A 114 0.29 7.55 24.37
N LEU A 115 1.57 7.20 24.19
CA LEU A 115 2.57 7.32 25.25
C LEU A 115 2.73 8.78 25.71
N ALA A 116 2.80 9.73 24.77
CA ALA A 116 2.91 11.15 25.08
C ALA A 116 1.69 11.68 25.84
N ALA A 117 0.48 11.19 25.50
CA ALA A 117 -0.77 11.57 26.17
C ALA A 117 -0.92 10.99 27.58
N ILE A 118 -0.30 9.83 27.87
CA ILE A 118 -0.31 9.22 29.21
C ILE A 118 0.73 9.88 30.13
N SER A 119 1.81 10.41 29.56
CA SER A 119 2.89 11.09 30.30
C SER A 119 2.65 12.59 30.54
N ALA A 120 1.56 13.15 30.03
CA ALA A 120 1.16 14.55 30.17
C ALA A 120 0.02 14.70 31.18
#